data_AF-A0A0V0GM13-F1
#
_entry.id   AF-A0A0V0GM13-F1
#
_cell.length_a   1.000
_cell.length_b   1.000
_cell.length_c   1.000
_cell.angle_alpha   90.00
_cell.angle_beta   90.00
_cell.angle_gamma   90.00
#
_symmetry.space_group_name_H-M   'P 1'
#
loop_
_entity.id
_entity.type
_entity.pdbx_description
1 polymer ?
#
loop_
_entity_poly.entity_id
_entity_poly.type
_entity_poly.pdbx_seq_one_letter_code
_entity_poly.pdbx_strand_id
1 'polypeptide(L)'
;MDGERPAPVLARFSARGPSSSYLGIAKPDIMAPGVLILAAFPPNIFSESIQNIGLSSDYELKSGTSMAAPHAAGIAAMLKGAHPEWSPSAIRSAMMTTANHLDSSQKPIREDDNMIATPLDMGAGHIEP
;
A
#
# COMPACT_ATOMS: atom_id res chain seq x y z
N MET A 1 2.06 22.94 12.58
CA MET A 1 3.37 22.53 13.14
C MET A 1 3.90 21.56 12.11
N ASP A 2 4.59 22.13 11.12
CA ASP A 2 4.77 21.52 9.81
C ASP A 2 6.13 20.85 9.78
N GLY A 3 6.29 19.83 10.63
CA GLY A 3 7.40 18.89 10.51
C GLY A 3 6.98 17.82 9.50
N GLU A 4 7.74 17.66 8.42
CA GLU A 4 7.58 16.53 7.50
C GLU A 4 7.56 15.24 8.32
N ARG A 5 6.40 14.57 8.36
CA ARG A 5 6.35 13.22 8.90
C ARG A 5 7.03 12.32 7.88
N PRO A 6 8.00 11.49 8.28
CA PRO A 6 8.64 10.56 7.37
C PRO A 6 7.58 9.71 6.69
N ALA A 7 7.70 9.51 5.39
CA ALA A 7 6.78 8.72 4.59
C ALA A 7 7.57 7.80 3.65
N PRO A 8 7.10 6.57 3.39
CA PRO A 8 5.86 5.99 3.91
C PRO A 8 5.98 5.52 5.37
N VAL A 9 4.84 5.40 6.03
CA VAL A 9 4.69 4.73 7.33
C VAL A 9 3.73 3.57 7.14
N LEU A 10 4.04 2.47 7.80
CA LEU A 10 3.23 1.27 7.74
C LEU A 10 2.03 1.37 8.67
N ALA A 11 0.84 1.38 8.06
CA ALA A 11 -0.41 1.55 8.79
C ALA A 11 -0.65 0.45 9.82
N ARG A 12 -1.07 0.84 11.03
CA ARG A 12 -1.38 -0.08 12.14
C ARG A 12 -2.39 -1.18 11.81
N PHE A 13 -3.31 -0.95 10.88
CA PHE A 13 -4.32 -1.94 10.48
C PHE A 13 -3.79 -2.97 9.46
N SER A 14 -2.58 -2.78 8.91
CA SER A 14 -2.04 -3.69 7.90
C SER A 14 -1.75 -5.06 8.53
N ALA A 15 -2.27 -6.12 7.92
CA ALA A 15 -2.02 -7.48 8.38
C ALA A 15 -0.53 -7.84 8.27
N ARG A 16 -0.05 -8.61 9.26
CA ARG A 16 1.34 -9.06 9.38
C ARG A 16 1.49 -10.53 9.02
N GLY A 17 2.68 -10.89 8.56
CA GLY A 17 3.12 -12.26 8.45
C GLY A 17 3.53 -12.86 9.81
N PRO A 18 3.94 -14.14 9.81
CA PRO A 18 3.99 -15.04 8.66
C PRO A 18 2.59 -15.49 8.20
N SER A 19 2.47 -15.95 6.94
CA SER A 19 1.20 -16.43 6.42
C SER A 19 0.80 -17.75 7.08
N SER A 20 -0.40 -17.81 7.65
CA SER A 20 -0.99 -19.05 8.17
C SER A 20 -1.28 -20.08 7.08
N SER A 21 -1.34 -19.66 5.81
CA SER A 21 -1.57 -20.56 4.68
C SER A 21 -0.33 -21.38 4.32
N TYR A 22 0.86 -20.77 4.39
CA TYR A 22 2.12 -21.45 4.13
C TYR A 22 3.30 -20.68 4.74
N LEU A 23 3.94 -21.27 5.75
CA LEU A 23 5.05 -20.63 6.47
C LEU A 23 6.37 -20.61 5.69
N GLY A 24 6.50 -21.43 4.64
CA GLY A 24 7.74 -21.53 3.85
C GLY A 24 8.01 -20.36 2.91
N ILE A 25 7.04 -19.45 2.73
CA ILE A 25 7.18 -18.24 1.92
C ILE A 25 6.77 -17.03 2.77
N ALA A 26 7.66 -16.05 2.88
CA ALA A 26 7.40 -14.82 3.61
C ALA A 26 6.23 -14.02 2.97
N LYS A 27 5.41 -13.41 3.83
CA LYS A 27 4.31 -12.50 3.46
C LYS A 27 4.26 -11.33 4.45
N PRO A 28 3.79 -10.14 4.02
CA PRO A 28 3.36 -9.77 2.67
C PRO A 28 4.53 -9.65 1.68
N ASP A 29 4.23 -9.39 0.40
CA ASP A 29 5.26 -9.31 -0.65
C ASP A 29 5.85 -7.91 -0.81
N ILE A 30 5.01 -6.89 -0.77
CA ILE A 30 5.37 -5.50 -1.08
C ILE A 30 4.37 -4.55 -0.42
N MET A 31 4.81 -3.33 -0.16
CA MET A 31 4.02 -2.23 0.39
C MET A 31 3.62 -1.23 -0.71
N ALA A 32 2.40 -0.70 -0.62
CA ALA A 32 1.89 0.31 -1.52
C ALA A 32 0.94 1.29 -0.78
N PRO A 33 0.63 2.46 -1.34
CA PRO A 33 -0.22 3.46 -0.69
C PRO A 33 -1.65 2.95 -0.43
N GLY A 34 -2.09 3.01 0.82
CA GLY A 34 -3.42 2.51 1.22
C GLY A 34 -4.10 3.29 2.34
N VAL A 35 -3.58 4.44 2.75
CA VAL A 35 -4.18 5.29 3.80
C VAL A 35 -4.68 6.57 3.15
N LEU A 36 -5.96 6.90 3.38
CA LEU A 36 -6.63 8.10 2.86
C LEU A 36 -6.42 8.28 1.34
N ILE A 37 -6.66 7.21 0.58
CA ILE A 37 -6.61 7.24 -0.89
C ILE A 37 -7.94 7.79 -1.40
N LEU A 38 -7.88 8.84 -2.22
CA LEU A 38 -9.03 9.40 -2.90
C LEU A 38 -9.35 8.57 -4.15
N ALA A 39 -10.56 8.03 -4.24
CA ALA A 39 -11.01 7.26 -5.40
C ALA A 39 -12.48 7.54 -5.70
N ALA A 40 -12.90 7.20 -6.92
CA ALA A 40 -14.29 7.36 -7.35
C ALA A 40 -15.25 6.57 -6.45
N PHE A 41 -16.37 7.19 -6.13
CA PHE A 41 -17.40 6.63 -5.25
C PHE A 41 -18.79 6.98 -5.80
N PRO A 42 -19.81 6.11 -5.62
CA PRO A 42 -21.14 6.39 -6.13
C PRO A 42 -21.74 7.67 -5.51
N PRO A 43 -22.21 8.66 -6.32
CA PRO A 43 -22.64 9.95 -5.81
C PRO A 43 -24.00 9.94 -5.11
N ASN A 44 -24.72 8.82 -5.17
CA ASN A 44 -26.07 8.66 -4.63
C ASN A 44 -26.13 7.81 -3.36
N ILE A 45 -24.99 7.50 -2.74
CA ILE A 45 -24.92 6.79 -1.47
C ILE A 45 -24.19 7.63 -0.42
N PHE A 46 -24.40 7.27 0.85
CA PHE A 46 -23.74 7.92 1.97
C PHE A 46 -22.22 7.76 1.89
N SER A 47 -21.49 8.86 2.02
CA SER A 47 -20.02 8.88 2.12
C SER A 47 -19.58 9.34 3.50
N GLU A 48 -20.03 10.53 3.93
CA GLU A 48 -19.61 11.11 5.21
C GLU A 48 -20.76 11.89 5.86
N SER A 49 -20.61 12.28 7.12
CA SER A 49 -21.59 13.12 7.81
C SER A 49 -20.96 14.32 8.49
N ILE A 50 -21.67 15.45 8.45
CA ILE A 50 -21.40 16.60 9.31
C ILE A 50 -22.55 16.70 10.29
N GLN A 51 -22.27 16.45 11.57
CA GLN A 51 -23.29 16.31 12.62
C GLN A 51 -24.33 15.25 12.23
N ASN A 52 -25.56 15.67 11.93
CA ASN A 52 -26.67 14.79 11.53
C ASN A 52 -27.01 14.89 10.03
N ILE A 53 -26.16 15.54 9.23
CA ILE A 53 -26.36 15.71 7.79
C ILE A 53 -25.48 14.70 7.06
N GLY A 54 -26.09 13.76 6.34
CA GLY A 54 -25.38 12.84 5.45
C GLY A 54 -24.98 13.52 4.14
N LEU A 55 -23.76 13.28 3.71
CA LEU A 55 -23.16 13.80 2.49
C LEU A 55 -22.90 12.65 1.52
N SER A 56 -22.99 12.98 0.23
CA SER A 56 -22.52 12.13 -0.85
C SER A 56 -21.49 12.89 -1.69
N SER A 57 -20.67 12.15 -2.41
CA SER A 57 -19.58 12.70 -3.23
C SER A 57 -19.27 11.74 -4.37
N ASP A 58 -18.84 12.27 -5.51
CA ASP A 58 -18.32 11.47 -6.63
C ASP A 58 -16.98 10.79 -6.28
N TYR A 59 -16.33 11.22 -5.20
CA TYR A 59 -15.05 10.69 -4.71
C TYR A 59 -15.03 10.61 -3.19
N GLU A 60 -14.39 9.57 -2.65
CA GLU A 60 -14.28 9.33 -1.22
C GLU A 60 -12.83 9.00 -0.83
N LEU A 61 -12.39 9.48 0.34
CA LEU A 61 -11.13 9.09 0.96
C LEU A 61 -11.34 7.79 1.75
N LYS A 62 -10.65 6.71 1.35
CA LYS A 62 -10.71 5.43 2.07
C LYS A 62 -9.32 4.94 2.45
N SER A 63 -9.29 4.17 3.54
CA SER A 63 -8.07 3.51 4.02
C SER A 63 -8.28 2.00 4.06
N GLY A 64 -7.26 1.25 3.66
CA GLY A 64 -7.26 -0.21 3.70
C GLY A 64 -6.23 -0.82 2.77
N THR A 65 -5.89 -2.08 3.00
CA THR A 65 -5.12 -2.88 2.03
C THR A 65 -5.87 -3.03 0.70
N SER A 66 -7.21 -2.94 0.74
CA SER A 66 -8.07 -2.83 -0.46
C SER A 66 -7.74 -1.62 -1.35
N MET A 67 -7.12 -0.57 -0.80
CA MET A 67 -6.66 0.60 -1.54
C MET A 67 -5.19 0.46 -1.99
N ALA A 68 -4.37 -0.30 -1.25
CA ALA A 68 -3.00 -0.62 -1.64
C ALA A 68 -2.92 -1.61 -2.81
N ALA A 69 -3.76 -2.65 -2.80
CA ALA A 69 -3.80 -3.68 -3.84
C ALA A 69 -3.98 -3.13 -5.28
N PRO A 70 -4.92 -2.20 -5.58
CA PRO A 70 -5.08 -1.67 -6.92
C PRO A 70 -3.87 -0.84 -7.41
N HIS A 71 -3.12 -0.17 -6.51
CA HIS A 71 -1.86 0.49 -6.90
C HIS A 71 -0.83 -0.52 -7.40
N ALA A 72 -0.59 -1.60 -6.64
CA ALA A 72 0.33 -2.65 -7.04
C ALA A 72 -0.14 -3.36 -8.33
N ALA A 73 -1.44 -3.59 -8.48
CA ALA A 73 -2.02 -4.20 -9.68
C ALA A 73 -1.84 -3.31 -10.93
N GLY A 74 -2.02 -2.00 -10.80
CA GLY A 74 -1.78 -1.04 -11.89
C GLY A 74 -0.32 -1.03 -12.34
N ILE A 75 0.62 -1.03 -11.40
CA ILE A 75 2.06 -1.09 -11.69
C ILE A 75 2.44 -2.43 -12.34
N ALA A 76 1.91 -3.54 -11.83
CA ALA A 76 2.11 -4.85 -12.47
C ALA A 76 1.56 -4.90 -13.91
N ALA A 77 0.41 -4.27 -14.17
CA ALA A 77 -0.16 -4.18 -15.51
C ALA A 77 0.68 -3.31 -16.45
N MET A 78 1.21 -2.18 -15.95
CA MET A 78 2.14 -1.34 -16.72
C MET A 78 3.44 -2.09 -17.06
N LEU A 79 4.02 -2.81 -16.10
CA LEU A 79 5.18 -3.67 -16.33
C LEU A 79 4.87 -4.75 -17.37
N LYS A 80 3.68 -5.37 -17.33
CA LYS A 80 3.26 -6.34 -18.35
C LYS A 80 3.09 -5.69 -19.73
N GLY A 81 2.65 -4.44 -19.79
CA GLY A 81 2.57 -3.67 -21.02
C GLY A 81 3.94 -3.33 -21.61
N ALA A 82 4.90 -2.95 -20.76
CA ALA A 82 6.28 -2.66 -21.15
C ALA A 82 7.08 -3.92 -21.51
N HIS A 83 6.80 -5.04 -20.85
CA HIS A 83 7.46 -6.33 -21.04
C HIS A 83 6.42 -7.46 -21.25
N PRO A 84 5.81 -7.56 -22.45
CA PRO A 84 4.74 -8.53 -22.72
C PRO A 84 5.15 -9.99 -22.56
N GLU A 85 6.44 -10.31 -22.64
CA GLU A 85 7.01 -11.65 -22.45
C GLU A 85 7.23 -12.04 -20.99
N TRP A 86 7.24 -11.08 -20.06
CA TRP A 86 7.48 -11.37 -18.64
C TRP A 86 6.37 -12.23 -18.05
N SER A 87 6.77 -13.24 -17.28
CA SER A 87 5.86 -14.06 -16.50
C SER A 87 5.32 -13.27 -15.29
N PRO A 88 4.18 -13.68 -14.69
CA PRO A 88 3.69 -13.06 -13.46
C PRO A 88 4.73 -13.06 -12.33
N SER A 89 5.52 -14.13 -12.24
CA SER A 89 6.62 -14.24 -11.26
C SER A 89 7.75 -13.27 -11.55
N ALA A 90 8.08 -13.01 -12.82
CA ALA A 90 9.09 -12.02 -13.21
C ALA A 90 8.63 -10.60 -12.86
N ILE A 91 7.37 -10.26 -13.11
CA ILE A 91 6.79 -8.96 -12.73
C ILE A 91 6.82 -8.77 -11.21
N ARG A 92 6.34 -9.77 -10.45
CA ARG A 92 6.43 -9.75 -8.98
C ARG A 92 7.87 -9.61 -8.51
N SER A 93 8.81 -10.31 -9.14
CA SER A 93 10.24 -10.22 -8.83
C SER A 93 10.75 -8.80 -9.04
N ALA A 94 10.50 -8.20 -10.22
CA ALA A 94 10.93 -6.85 -10.53
C ALA A 94 10.44 -5.87 -9.45
N MET A 95 9.14 -5.85 -9.18
CA MET A 95 8.52 -4.98 -8.16
C MET A 95 9.14 -5.18 -6.77
N MET A 96 9.38 -6.42 -6.34
CA MET A 96 9.95 -6.69 -5.02
C MET A 96 11.43 -6.30 -4.94
N THR A 97 12.24 -6.64 -5.95
CA THR A 97 13.69 -6.39 -5.90
C THR A 97 14.08 -4.94 -6.10
N THR A 98 13.17 -4.11 -6.63
CA THR A 98 13.37 -2.66 -6.78
C THR A 98 12.65 -1.85 -5.71
N ALA A 99 11.89 -2.49 -4.81
CA ALA A 99 11.19 -1.81 -3.74
C ALA A 99 12.15 -1.05 -2.79
N ASN A 100 11.71 0.10 -2.31
CA ASN A 100 12.46 0.93 -1.38
C ASN A 100 12.07 0.60 0.07
N HIS A 101 13.04 0.20 0.88
CA HIS A 101 12.85 -0.10 2.31
C HIS A 101 13.09 1.11 3.21
N LEU A 102 13.36 2.28 2.62
CA LEU A 102 13.61 3.54 3.31
C LEU A 102 12.44 4.52 3.14
N ASP A 103 12.27 5.37 4.15
CA ASP A 103 11.38 6.52 4.12
C ASP A 103 12.03 7.74 3.43
N SER A 104 11.26 8.82 3.31
CA SER A 104 11.70 10.10 2.74
C SER A 104 12.88 10.73 3.47
N SER A 105 13.15 10.32 4.71
CA SER A 105 14.31 10.74 5.51
C SER A 105 15.51 9.80 5.38
N GLN A 106 15.48 8.86 4.42
CA GLN A 106 16.51 7.84 4.19
C GLN A 106 16.75 6.93 5.41
N LYS A 107 15.70 6.70 6.22
CA LYS A 107 15.73 5.78 7.36
C LYS A 107 14.86 4.57 7.07
N PRO A 108 15.08 3.42 7.73
CA PRO A 108 14.19 2.27 7.58
C PRO A 108 12.73 2.66 7.83
N ILE A 109 11.83 2.22 6.95
CA ILE A 109 10.39 2.43 7.09
C ILE A 109 9.94 1.98 8.48
N ARG A 110 9.02 2.75 9.06
CA ARG A 110 8.51 2.53 10.41
C ARG A 110 7.03 2.22 10.42
N GLU A 111 6.59 1.66 11.53
CA GLU A 111 5.19 1.55 11.93
C GLU A 111 4.72 2.82 12.64
N ASP A 112 3.41 2.97 12.80
CA ASP A 112 2.78 4.11 13.50
C ASP A 112 3.25 4.25 14.97
N ASP A 113 3.71 3.17 15.60
CA ASP A 113 4.27 3.16 16.96
C ASP A 113 5.80 3.39 17.01
N ASN A 114 6.38 3.78 15.87
CA ASN A 114 7.79 4.08 15.67
C ASN A 114 8.72 2.85 15.71
N MET A 115 8.20 1.62 15.67
CA MET A 115 9.01 0.42 15.42
C MET A 115 9.47 0.35 13.96
N ILE A 116 10.61 -0.31 13.70
CA ILE A 116 11.09 -0.54 12.34
C ILE A 116 10.24 -1.65 11.71
N ALA A 117 9.66 -1.37 10.55
CA ALA A 117 8.90 -2.36 9.81
C ALA A 117 9.83 -3.48 9.31
N THR A 118 9.46 -4.72 9.59
CA THR A 118 10.18 -5.91 9.15
C THR A 118 9.66 -6.42 7.80
N PRO A 119 10.34 -7.39 7.16
CA PRO A 119 9.81 -8.05 5.99
C PRO A 119 8.46 -8.76 6.21
N LEU A 120 8.12 -9.14 7.46
CA LEU A 120 6.79 -9.68 7.78
C LEU A 120 5.72 -8.60 7.87
N ASP A 121 6.11 -7.33 7.84
CA ASP A 121 5.20 -6.20 7.96
C ASP A 121 4.98 -5.51 6.61
N MET A 122 6.05 -5.31 5.83
CA MET A 122 6.03 -4.57 4.56
C MET A 122 6.53 -5.36 3.34
N GLY A 123 6.94 -6.62 3.52
CA GLY A 123 7.58 -7.40 2.47
C GLY A 123 8.92 -6.80 2.06
N ALA A 124 9.15 -6.62 0.76
CA ALA A 124 10.40 -6.06 0.26
C ALA A 124 10.56 -4.55 0.52
N GLY A 125 9.47 -3.84 0.83
CA GLY A 125 9.46 -2.38 1.00
C GLY A 125 8.36 -1.71 0.18
N HIS A 126 8.38 -0.39 0.11
CA HIS A 126 7.47 0.42 -0.69
C HIS A 126 7.77 0.28 -2.18
N ILE A 127 6.72 0.10 -2.98
CA ILE A 127 6.84 -0.01 -4.43
C ILE A 127 7.49 1.22 -5.07
N GLU A 128 8.42 0.99 -6.00
CA GLU A 128 9.11 2.01 -6.80
C GLU A 128 8.84 1.69 -8.29
N PRO A 129 7.87 2.38 -8.94
CA PRO A 129 7.42 2.08 -10.30
C PRO A 129 8.44 2.38 -11.41
#